data_AF-A0AA88H9K2-F1
#
_entry.id   AF-A0AA88H9K2-F1
#
_cell.length_a   1.000
_cell.length_b   1.000
_cell.length_c   1.000
_cell.angle_alpha   90.00
_cell.angle_beta   90.00
_cell.angle_gamma   90.00
#
_symmetry.space_group_name_H-M   'P 1'
#
loop_
_entity.id
_entity.type
_entity.pdbx_description
1 polymer ?
#
loop_
_entity_poly.entity_id
_entity_poly.type
_entity_poly.pdbx_seq_one_letter_code
_entity_poly.pdbx_strand_id
1 'polypeptide(L)'
;MRKIIFFLTIFLCSTNVSSNLDLRKYFKVDPPPHEDVAKMARYIVHVSDWAGMATISTRQGILGSPFANIFSVSDGTKKKSTGVPYMYLTDLEMSVKDLKVDNRASITMSLAQTSFCKRHKYDPESPLCAHVVLTGNVEKVAVKNN
;
A
#
# COMPACT_ATOMS: atom_id res chain seq x y z
N MET A 1 -37.78 63.02 -10.84
CA MET A 1 -36.45 62.37 -10.73
C MET A 1 -36.30 61.74 -9.35
N ARG A 2 -36.59 60.45 -9.19
CA ARG A 2 -36.15 59.64 -8.04
C ARG A 2 -35.84 58.25 -8.57
N LYS A 3 -34.55 57.94 -8.67
CA LYS A 3 -34.04 56.65 -9.16
C LYS A 3 -34.28 55.60 -8.09
N ILE A 4 -35.05 54.57 -8.44
CA ILE A 4 -35.22 53.35 -7.65
C ILE A 4 -33.91 52.55 -7.77
N ILE A 5 -33.19 52.42 -6.67
CA ILE A 5 -31.99 51.58 -6.58
C ILE A 5 -32.47 50.20 -6.12
N PHE A 6 -32.49 49.24 -7.05
CA PHE A 6 -32.60 47.82 -6.72
C PHE A 6 -31.26 47.38 -6.12
N PHE A 7 -31.19 47.29 -4.79
CA PHE A 7 -30.12 46.52 -4.13
C PHE A 7 -30.47 45.04 -4.30
N LEU A 8 -29.89 44.45 -5.34
CA LEU A 8 -29.77 43.01 -5.52
C LEU A 8 -28.92 42.46 -4.36
N THR A 9 -29.55 42.06 -3.26
CA THR A 9 -28.89 41.30 -2.21
C THR A 9 -28.61 39.89 -2.73
N ILE A 10 -27.44 39.75 -3.34
CA ILE A 10 -26.82 38.45 -3.60
C ILE A 10 -26.69 37.75 -2.26
N PHE A 11 -27.53 36.73 -2.05
CA PHE A 11 -27.41 35.79 -0.95
C PHE A 11 -26.14 34.96 -1.21
N LEU A 12 -24.98 35.47 -0.77
CA LEU A 12 -23.77 34.68 -0.61
C LEU A 12 -24.06 33.67 0.51
N CYS A 13 -24.72 32.57 0.15
CA CYS A 13 -24.68 31.35 0.94
C CYS A 13 -23.25 30.82 0.85
N SER A 14 -22.35 31.41 1.61
CA SER A 14 -21.06 30.80 1.92
C SER A 14 -21.37 29.62 2.82
N THR A 15 -21.72 28.49 2.22
CA THR A 15 -21.58 27.20 2.89
C THR A 15 -20.09 27.02 3.13
N ASN A 16 -19.64 27.47 4.30
CA ASN A 16 -18.40 27.02 4.87
C ASN A 16 -18.58 25.53 5.21
N VAL A 17 -18.46 24.67 4.19
CA VAL A 17 -18.08 23.28 4.41
C VAL A 17 -16.64 23.34 4.87
N SER A 18 -16.45 23.59 6.17
CA SER A 18 -15.20 23.24 6.85
C SER A 18 -15.12 21.72 6.84
N SER A 19 -14.59 21.15 5.77
CA SER A 19 -14.04 19.80 5.77
C SER A 19 -12.73 19.80 6.58
N ASN A 20 -12.81 20.14 7.87
CA ASN A 20 -11.72 19.96 8.83
C ASN A 20 -11.68 18.51 9.34
N LEU A 21 -11.79 17.54 8.43
CA LEU A 21 -11.00 16.34 8.57
C LEU A 21 -9.78 16.55 7.70
N ASP A 22 -8.75 17.14 8.29
CA ASP A 22 -7.43 17.16 7.68
C ASP A 22 -6.92 15.70 7.62
N LEU A 23 -7.27 14.99 6.54
CA LEU A 23 -6.72 13.68 6.19
C LEU A 23 -5.19 13.70 6.06
N ARG A 24 -4.55 14.88 6.01
CA ARG A 24 -3.09 15.02 6.03
C ARG A 24 -2.50 14.93 7.44
N LYS A 25 -3.31 15.12 8.49
CA LYS A 25 -2.90 14.94 9.90
C LYS A 25 -2.88 13.47 10.33
N TYR A 26 -3.33 12.56 9.46
CA TYR A 26 -3.14 11.11 9.56
C TYR A 26 -1.71 10.73 9.13
N PHE A 27 -0.71 11.39 9.73
CA PHE A 27 0.70 11.31 9.34
C PHE A 27 1.17 9.84 9.32
N LYS A 28 1.45 9.32 8.12
CA LYS A 28 2.50 8.32 7.94
C LYS A 28 3.76 8.98 8.50
N VAL A 29 4.17 8.52 9.69
CA VAL A 29 5.42 8.90 10.38
C VAL A 29 6.54 8.93 9.35
N ASP A 30 7.47 9.88 9.41
CA ASP A 30 8.62 9.84 8.49
C ASP A 30 9.38 8.51 8.63
N PRO A 31 10.02 8.01 7.55
CA PRO A 31 10.77 6.77 7.64
C PRO A 31 11.83 6.84 8.75
N PRO A 32 12.13 5.72 9.42
CA PRO A 32 13.18 5.67 10.43
C PRO A 32 14.56 5.97 9.80
N PRO A 33 15.60 6.21 10.62
CA PRO A 33 16.97 6.28 10.14
C PRO A 33 17.31 5.06 9.26
N HIS A 34 18.01 5.29 8.16
CA HIS A 34 18.31 4.25 7.17
C HIS A 34 19.24 3.16 7.71
N GLU A 35 19.98 3.47 8.77
CA GLU A 35 20.84 2.56 9.54
C GLU A 35 20.02 1.51 10.31
N ASP A 36 18.79 1.84 10.69
CA ASP A 36 17.86 0.94 11.37
C ASP A 36 17.16 0.02 10.35
N VAL A 37 17.92 -0.79 9.60
CA VAL A 37 17.43 -1.58 8.44
C VAL A 37 16.19 -2.41 8.77
N ALA A 38 16.16 -3.09 9.91
CA ALA A 38 15.00 -3.89 10.33
C ALA A 38 13.75 -3.03 10.60
N LYS A 39 13.94 -1.83 11.18
CA LYS A 39 12.87 -0.88 11.46
C LYS A 39 12.36 -0.25 10.16
N MET A 40 13.25 0.06 9.22
CA MET A 40 12.90 0.53 7.88
C MET A 40 12.08 -0.52 7.13
N ALA A 41 12.49 -1.79 7.15
CA ALA A 41 11.74 -2.89 6.55
C ALA A 41 10.32 -2.99 7.15
N ARG A 42 10.20 -2.99 8.49
CA ARG A 42 8.90 -2.99 9.18
C ARG A 42 8.05 -1.77 8.85
N TYR A 43 8.68 -0.60 8.75
CA TYR A 43 8.02 0.63 8.37
C TYR A 43 7.44 0.53 6.96
N ILE A 44 8.24 0.08 5.97
CA ILE A 44 7.79 -0.09 4.58
C ILE A 44 6.61 -1.05 4.52
N VAL A 45 6.72 -2.22 5.16
CA VAL A 45 5.63 -3.22 5.21
C VAL A 45 4.34 -2.61 5.77
N HIS A 46 4.44 -1.80 6.84
CA HIS A 46 3.26 -1.21 7.48
C HIS A 46 2.61 -0.09 6.68
N VAL A 47 3.42 0.71 5.96
CA VAL A 47 2.89 1.84 5.16
C VAL A 47 2.44 1.43 3.76
N SER A 48 2.69 0.19 3.34
CA SER A 48 2.30 -0.31 2.03
C SER A 48 0.93 -0.99 2.07
N ASP A 49 0.02 -0.50 1.24
CA ASP A 49 -1.33 -1.08 1.11
C ASP A 49 -1.38 -2.19 0.04
N TRP A 50 -0.31 -2.34 -0.75
CA TRP A 50 -0.17 -3.35 -1.79
C TRP A 50 1.30 -3.76 -1.99
N ALA A 51 1.51 -4.94 -2.56
CA ALA A 51 2.82 -5.48 -2.89
C ALA A 51 2.82 -6.11 -4.28
N GLY A 52 3.97 -6.11 -4.95
CA GLY A 52 4.21 -6.99 -6.09
C GLY A 52 4.64 -8.35 -5.57
N MET A 53 3.93 -9.42 -5.92
CA MET A 53 4.27 -10.80 -5.55
C MET A 53 4.74 -11.56 -6.78
N ALA A 54 5.89 -12.22 -6.67
CA ALA A 54 6.42 -13.17 -7.64
C ALA A 54 6.16 -14.61 -7.19
N THR A 55 5.63 -15.43 -8.10
CA THR A 55 5.34 -16.87 -7.94
C THR A 55 5.95 -17.66 -9.10
N ILE A 56 6.00 -18.99 -9.00
CA ILE A 56 6.49 -19.87 -10.07
C ILE A 56 5.31 -20.40 -10.87
N SER A 57 5.24 -20.10 -12.16
CA SER A 57 4.03 -20.40 -12.91
C SER A 57 3.82 -21.87 -13.23
N THR A 58 2.58 -22.32 -13.09
CA THR A 58 2.11 -23.70 -13.32
C THR A 58 1.34 -23.86 -14.63
N ARG A 59 1.15 -22.76 -15.36
CA ARG A 59 0.31 -22.68 -16.56
C ARG A 59 1.07 -23.10 -17.81
N GLN A 60 0.37 -23.74 -18.73
CA GLN A 60 0.94 -24.12 -20.03
C GLN A 60 1.42 -22.87 -20.81
N GLY A 61 2.59 -22.97 -21.44
CA GLY A 61 3.23 -21.88 -22.20
C GLY A 61 4.25 -21.06 -21.39
N ILE A 62 4.13 -21.03 -20.06
CA ILE A 62 5.07 -20.31 -19.15
C ILE A 62 5.40 -21.13 -17.90
N LEU A 63 5.29 -22.46 -17.99
CA LEU A 63 5.56 -23.39 -16.90
C LEU A 63 6.99 -23.19 -16.38
N GLY A 64 7.15 -22.99 -15.07
CA GLY A 64 8.44 -22.77 -14.41
C GLY A 64 8.95 -21.31 -14.48
N SER A 65 8.34 -20.44 -15.28
CA SER A 65 8.74 -19.03 -15.36
C SER A 65 8.28 -18.24 -14.13
N PRO A 66 9.05 -17.23 -13.69
CA PRO A 66 8.58 -16.31 -12.67
C PRO A 66 7.38 -15.50 -13.18
N PHE A 67 6.33 -15.42 -12.37
CA PHE A 67 5.13 -14.65 -12.66
C PHE A 67 4.89 -13.63 -11.55
N ALA A 68 4.85 -12.35 -11.92
CA ALA A 68 4.64 -11.25 -11.00
C ALA A 68 3.23 -10.66 -11.15
N ASN A 69 2.55 -10.42 -10.03
CA ASN A 69 1.24 -9.77 -9.98
C ASN A 69 1.12 -8.86 -8.74
N ILE A 70 0.07 -8.04 -8.67
CA ILE A 70 -0.17 -7.06 -7.61
C ILE A 70 -1.24 -7.55 -6.63
N PHE A 71 -0.96 -7.44 -5.33
CA PHE A 71 -1.87 -7.87 -4.27
C PHE A 71 -2.02 -6.79 -3.21
N SER A 72 -3.24 -6.58 -2.72
CA SER A 72 -3.46 -5.79 -1.51
C SER A 72 -2.89 -6.52 -0.30
N VAL A 73 -2.19 -5.78 0.56
CA VAL A 73 -1.56 -6.34 1.77
C VAL A 73 -1.92 -5.50 2.99
N SER A 74 -1.90 -6.14 4.16
CA SER A 74 -1.94 -5.43 5.45
C SER A 74 -1.18 -6.23 6.48
N ASP A 75 -0.41 -5.57 7.33
CA ASP A 75 0.29 -6.19 8.45
C ASP A 75 -0.35 -5.91 9.82
N GLY A 76 -1.53 -5.27 9.82
CA GLY A 76 -2.25 -4.88 11.01
C GLY A 76 -3.08 -3.61 10.85
N THR A 77 -3.59 -3.11 11.97
CA THR A 77 -4.33 -1.83 11.97
C THR A 77 -3.35 -0.66 11.95
N LYS A 78 -3.84 0.52 11.59
CA LYS A 78 -3.05 1.78 11.57
C LYS A 78 -2.32 2.14 12.88
N LYS A 79 -2.72 1.55 14.01
CA LYS A 79 -2.07 1.75 15.32
C LYS A 79 -1.24 0.55 15.80
N LYS A 80 -1.37 -0.60 15.13
CA LYS A 80 -0.77 -1.87 15.56
C LYS A 80 -0.35 -2.67 14.34
N SER A 81 0.92 -2.49 13.97
CA SER A 81 1.67 -3.31 13.02
C SER A 81 2.16 -4.60 13.69
N THR A 82 2.08 -5.72 12.98
CA THR A 82 2.74 -6.98 13.38
C THR A 82 4.00 -7.24 12.55
N GLY A 83 4.11 -6.63 11.36
CA GLY A 83 5.13 -6.93 10.37
C GLY A 83 4.92 -8.22 9.59
N VAL A 84 3.79 -8.92 9.80
CA VAL A 84 3.42 -10.11 9.03
C VAL A 84 2.44 -9.68 7.93
N PRO A 85 2.82 -9.75 6.65
CA PRO A 85 1.94 -9.35 5.55
C PRO A 85 0.82 -10.37 5.35
N TYR A 86 -0.43 -9.95 5.57
CA TYR A 86 -1.62 -10.72 5.24
C TYR A 86 -2.20 -10.25 3.92
N MET A 87 -2.74 -11.20 3.14
CA MET A 87 -3.39 -10.97 1.86
C MET A 87 -4.75 -11.69 1.85
N TYR A 88 -5.75 -11.11 1.18
CA TYR A 88 -7.04 -11.75 0.98
C TYR A 88 -7.15 -12.20 -0.46
N LEU A 89 -7.06 -13.52 -0.66
CA LEU A 89 -6.82 -14.13 -1.96
C LEU A 89 -7.98 -15.04 -2.38
N THR A 90 -8.28 -15.08 -3.68
CA THR A 90 -9.27 -15.97 -4.29
C THR A 90 -8.60 -17.11 -5.03
N ASP A 91 -9.19 -18.30 -4.95
CA ASP A 91 -8.73 -19.50 -5.68
C ASP A 91 -8.74 -19.36 -7.21
N LEU A 92 -9.44 -18.35 -7.73
CA LEU A 92 -9.51 -18.04 -9.15
C LEU A 92 -8.28 -17.27 -9.66
N GLU A 93 -7.52 -16.62 -8.77
CA GLU A 93 -6.36 -15.82 -9.14
C GLU A 93 -5.19 -16.71 -9.59
N MET A 94 -4.45 -16.27 -10.62
CA MET A 94 -3.45 -17.12 -11.29
C MET A 94 -2.25 -17.44 -10.40
N SER A 95 -1.77 -16.47 -9.64
CA SER A 95 -0.69 -16.66 -8.67
C SER A 95 -1.13 -17.55 -7.51
N VAL A 96 -2.40 -17.55 -7.10
CA VAL A 96 -2.94 -18.49 -6.11
C VAL A 96 -2.96 -19.93 -6.63
N LYS A 97 -3.25 -20.12 -7.93
CA LYS A 97 -3.10 -21.45 -8.55
C LYS A 97 -1.65 -21.91 -8.54
N ASP A 98 -0.73 -21.00 -8.82
CA ASP A 98 0.71 -21.25 -8.74
C ASP A 98 1.13 -21.63 -7.31
N LEU A 99 0.68 -20.85 -6.31
CA LEU A 99 0.94 -21.09 -4.88
C LEU A 99 0.40 -22.41 -4.34
N LYS A 100 -0.66 -22.96 -4.92
CA LYS A 100 -1.21 -24.27 -4.54
C LYS A 100 -0.29 -25.44 -4.94
N VAL A 101 0.59 -25.24 -5.91
CA VAL A 101 1.56 -26.24 -6.36
C VAL A 101 2.92 -26.00 -5.73
N ASP A 102 3.36 -24.73 -5.71
CA ASP A 102 4.61 -24.30 -5.09
C ASP A 102 4.36 -23.00 -4.33
N ASN A 103 4.31 -23.09 -3.00
CA ASN A 103 3.95 -21.96 -2.15
C ASN A 103 5.12 -20.98 -1.91
N ARG A 104 6.28 -21.17 -2.55
CA ARG A 104 7.39 -20.22 -2.49
C ARG A 104 7.04 -18.95 -3.26
N ALA A 105 7.22 -17.81 -2.62
CA ALA A 105 7.00 -16.51 -3.23
C ALA A 105 7.97 -15.46 -2.71
N SER A 106 8.09 -14.38 -3.47
CA SER A 106 8.76 -13.17 -3.02
C SER A 106 7.84 -11.98 -3.20
N ILE A 107 7.68 -11.15 -2.18
CA ILE A 107 6.90 -9.92 -2.25
C ILE A 107 7.80 -8.70 -2.12
N THR A 108 7.48 -7.66 -2.89
CA THR A 108 8.22 -6.40 -2.90
C THR A 108 7.29 -5.23 -2.62
N MET A 109 7.73 -4.34 -1.72
CA MET A 109 7.06 -3.09 -1.35
C MET A 109 8.08 -1.96 -1.35
N SER A 110 7.64 -0.73 -1.62
CA SER A 110 8.55 0.42 -1.77
C SER A 110 7.94 1.70 -1.23
N LEU A 111 8.78 2.59 -0.72
CA LEU A 111 8.39 3.96 -0.40
C LEU A 111 7.88 4.74 -1.62
N ALA A 112 8.19 4.29 -2.84
CA ALA A 112 7.64 4.82 -4.09
C ALA A 112 6.11 4.66 -4.19
N GLN A 113 5.54 3.70 -3.44
CA GLN A 113 4.09 3.50 -3.34
C GLN A 113 3.42 4.62 -2.52
N THR A 114 4.21 5.40 -1.79
CA THR A 114 3.79 6.57 -1.02
C THR A 114 4.19 7.87 -1.74
N SER A 115 3.89 9.02 -1.14
CA SER A 115 4.39 10.31 -1.63
C SER A 115 5.86 10.59 -1.27
N PHE A 116 6.51 9.75 -0.45
CA PHE A 116 7.85 9.99 0.10
C PHE A 116 8.90 10.26 -0.99
N CYS A 117 9.11 9.32 -1.92
CA CYS A 117 10.15 9.45 -2.93
C CYS A 117 9.88 10.61 -3.89
N LYS A 118 8.61 10.82 -4.27
CA LYS A 118 8.19 11.94 -5.12
C LYS A 118 8.46 13.30 -4.48
N ARG A 119 8.20 13.47 -3.17
CA ARG A 119 8.47 14.72 -2.44
C ARG A 119 9.97 15.04 -2.37
N HIS A 120 10.81 14.01 -2.26
CA HIS A 120 12.26 14.15 -2.19
C HIS A 120 12.95 14.12 -3.56
N LYS A 121 12.18 13.95 -4.65
CA LYS A 121 12.71 13.79 -6.03
C LYS A 121 13.68 12.61 -6.16
N TYR A 122 13.45 11.55 -5.39
CA TYR A 122 14.18 10.31 -5.55
C TYR A 122 13.56 9.49 -6.67
N ASP A 123 14.42 8.99 -7.54
CA ASP A 123 14.04 7.96 -8.49
C ASP A 123 13.60 6.68 -7.73
N PRO A 124 12.53 5.99 -8.14
CA PRO A 124 12.08 4.76 -7.47
C PRO A 124 13.13 3.63 -7.40
N GLU A 125 14.10 3.60 -8.32
CA GLU A 125 15.21 2.64 -8.33
C GLU A 125 16.37 3.08 -7.42
N SER A 126 16.43 4.37 -7.07
CA SER A 126 17.45 4.88 -6.16
C SER A 126 17.36 4.20 -4.80
N PRO A 127 18.48 3.81 -4.16
CA PRO A 127 18.47 3.23 -2.82
C PRO A 127 17.94 4.20 -1.75
N LEU A 128 17.90 5.51 -2.04
CA LEU A 128 17.26 6.52 -1.19
C LEU A 128 15.73 6.36 -1.16
N CYS A 129 15.14 5.82 -2.24
CA CYS A 129 13.76 5.37 -2.27
C CYS A 129 13.68 3.92 -1.81
N ALA A 130 13.79 3.72 -0.49
CA ALA A 130 13.90 2.39 0.08
C ALA A 130 12.76 1.45 -0.36
N HIS A 131 13.12 0.20 -0.63
CA HIS A 131 12.20 -0.89 -0.89
C HIS A 131 12.62 -2.12 -0.08
N VAL A 132 11.64 -2.99 0.21
CA VAL A 132 11.85 -4.23 0.94
C VAL A 132 11.38 -5.39 0.08
N VAL A 133 12.17 -6.46 0.08
CA VAL A 133 11.82 -7.74 -0.54
C VAL A 133 11.75 -8.79 0.56
N LEU A 134 10.61 -9.45 0.68
CA LEU A 134 10.39 -10.55 1.62
C LEU A 134 10.20 -11.83 0.82
N THR A 135 11.08 -12.81 1.03
CA THR A 135 11.03 -14.11 0.36
C THR A 135 10.70 -15.20 1.38
N GLY A 136 9.80 -16.11 1.02
CA GLY A 136 9.37 -17.19 1.91
C GLY A 136 8.25 -18.01 1.31
N ASN A 137 7.41 -18.58 2.17
CA ASN A 137 6.27 -19.39 1.78
C ASN A 137 4.96 -18.68 2.13
N VAL A 138 3.98 -18.70 1.22
CA VAL A 138 2.63 -18.17 1.47
C VAL A 138 1.75 -19.28 2.01
N GLU A 139 1.26 -19.10 3.23
CA GLU A 139 0.47 -20.10 3.93
C GLU A 139 -0.97 -19.63 4.16
N LYS A 140 -1.90 -20.58 4.13
CA LYS A 140 -3.29 -20.31 4.52
C LYS A 140 -3.35 -20.05 6.02
N VAL A 141 -3.93 -18.93 6.41
CA VAL A 141 -4.09 -18.58 7.83
C VAL A 141 -5.00 -19.61 8.52
N ALA A 142 -4.51 -20.19 9.61
CA ALA A 142 -5.27 -21.16 10.40
C ALA A 142 -6.49 -20.49 11.06
N VAL A 143 -7.63 -21.19 11.04
CA VAL A 143 -8.80 -20.81 11.84
C VAL A 143 -8.51 -21.15 13.30
N LYS A 144 -8.54 -20.16 14.19
CA LYS A 144 -8.54 -20.43 15.62
C LYS A 144 -9.94 -20.89 16.02
N ASN A 145 -10.07 -22.18 16.33
CA ASN A 145 -11.24 -22.68 17.04
C ASN A 145 -11.09 -22.26 18.50
N ASN A 146 -11.89 -21.28 18.93
CA ASN A 146 -12.04 -20.92 20.34
C ASN A 146 -13.01 -21.87 21.02
#